data_AF-A0A8T0K8Q8-F1
#
_entry.id   AF-A0A8T0K8Q8-F1
#
_cell.length_a   1.000
_cell.length_b   1.000
_cell.length_c   1.000
_cell.angle_alpha   90.00
_cell.angle_beta   90.00
_cell.angle_gamma   90.00
#
_symmetry.space_group_name_H-M   'P 1'
#
loop_
_entity.id
_entity.type
_entity.pdbx_description
1 polymer ?
#
loop_
_entity_poly.entity_id
_entity_poly.type
_entity_poly.pdbx_seq_one_letter_code
_entity_poly.pdbx_strand_id
1 'polypeptide(L)'
;MFFVLNAERIKDYSKRKDIINNSTETDIVKYLEALIVDPQEPRPVVYNVLAQKEAGIGVFKNKYVLLFISGTDNIDYETQLLISIDVKLREEPKEVEGYRKEDFSILWIPIVSVWDEEQRKKVENISEVGWFVMKEFKFKTGIDLIKEVFNYKGNPIILLISPQGKVENPDAKQIISTWGIEGFPFRTSDHIRLTQQWNWFWTEIKNVSSTIRELINRDCYIFIYGGTNSKWIEDFSSAVEKLKNSGTFSLVETTIESYKLGSESPKNVPRFWITIDNMLASRKRIKKGDAEVEDSTTREIKNLLSLKQDPNGWAILTKGSHVKLLGFGDAMLRTVMDLEIWKEKLDHEVSFDVAFKDYYEKCEFKSVPKKCEHREFANYPTDILAHLPCPNKKCGHEMGVASVKYKCCHGLETGDIA
;
A
#
# COMPACT_ATOMS: atom_id res chain seq x y z
N MET A 1 -39.83 -20.40 -33.91
CA MET A 1 -38.85 -20.93 -32.94
C MET A 1 -37.65 -19.99 -32.76
N PHE A 2 -36.91 -19.62 -33.82
CA PHE A 2 -35.79 -18.67 -33.76
C PHE A 2 -36.11 -17.31 -33.10
N PHE A 3 -37.24 -16.69 -33.45
CA PHE A 3 -37.64 -15.40 -32.86
C PHE A 3 -37.96 -15.47 -31.35
N VAL A 4 -38.48 -16.61 -30.87
CA VAL A 4 -38.85 -16.79 -29.46
C VAL A 4 -37.60 -16.99 -28.61
N LEU A 5 -36.66 -17.84 -29.07
CA LEU A 5 -35.37 -18.06 -28.41
C LEU A 5 -34.53 -16.78 -28.30
N ASN A 6 -34.60 -15.91 -29.32
CA ASN A 6 -33.89 -14.63 -29.29
C ASN A 6 -34.52 -13.63 -28.29
N ALA A 7 -35.85 -13.61 -28.20
CA ALA A 7 -36.57 -12.76 -27.24
C ALA A 7 -36.33 -13.18 -25.78
N GLU A 8 -36.25 -14.49 -25.51
CA GLU A 8 -35.92 -15.03 -24.18
C GLU A 8 -34.49 -14.68 -23.76
N ARG A 9 -33.52 -14.82 -24.68
CA ARG A 9 -32.13 -14.43 -24.41
C ARG A 9 -31.97 -12.93 -24.14
N ILE A 10 -32.69 -12.07 -24.88
CA ILE A 10 -32.67 -10.62 -24.65
C ILE A 10 -33.26 -10.28 -23.27
N LYS A 11 -34.38 -10.91 -22.89
CA LYS A 11 -34.98 -10.71 -21.56
C LYS A 11 -34.07 -11.18 -20.42
N ASP A 12 -33.43 -12.34 -20.57
CA ASP A 12 -32.45 -12.85 -19.59
C ASP A 12 -31.25 -11.91 -19.47
N TYR A 13 -30.71 -11.44 -20.61
CA TYR A 13 -29.61 -10.48 -20.63
C TYR A 13 -29.96 -9.19 -19.88
N SER A 14 -31.11 -8.57 -20.20
CA SER A 14 -31.55 -7.34 -19.54
C SER A 14 -31.74 -7.54 -18.04
N LYS A 15 -32.39 -8.64 -17.62
CA LYS A 15 -32.59 -8.95 -16.20
C LYS A 15 -31.27 -9.09 -15.44
N ARG A 16 -30.30 -9.81 -16.01
CA ARG A 16 -28.97 -10.00 -15.39
C ARG A 16 -28.18 -8.70 -15.34
N LYS A 17 -28.24 -7.90 -16.41
CA LYS A 17 -27.63 -6.57 -16.45
C LYS A 17 -28.21 -5.66 -15.36
N ASP A 18 -29.52 -5.71 -15.13
CA ASP A 18 -30.16 -4.94 -14.07
C ASP A 18 -29.67 -5.39 -12.68
N ILE A 19 -29.49 -6.69 -12.45
CA ILE A 19 -28.93 -7.22 -11.19
C ILE A 19 -27.49 -6.73 -10.98
N ILE A 20 -26.65 -6.78 -12.03
CA ILE A 20 -25.24 -6.38 -11.95
C ILE A 20 -25.10 -4.87 -11.72
N ASN A 21 -26.01 -4.06 -12.27
CA ASN A 21 -25.98 -2.60 -12.13
C ASN A 21 -26.65 -2.10 -10.84
N ASN A 22 -27.61 -2.84 -10.28
CA ASN A 22 -28.34 -2.43 -9.08
C ASN A 22 -27.81 -3.14 -7.81
N SER A 23 -27.13 -2.37 -6.97
CA SER A 23 -26.49 -2.84 -5.73
C SER A 23 -27.38 -2.78 -4.47
N THR A 24 -28.60 -2.22 -4.55
CA THR A 24 -29.45 -1.98 -3.36
C THR A 24 -30.18 -3.22 -2.85
N GLU A 25 -30.36 -4.26 -3.68
CA GLU A 25 -31.10 -5.49 -3.32
C GLU A 25 -30.35 -6.80 -3.69
N THR A 26 -29.12 -6.66 -4.14
CA THR A 26 -28.28 -7.76 -4.63
C THR A 26 -27.22 -8.05 -3.58
N ASP A 27 -27.00 -9.32 -3.24
CA ASP A 27 -25.80 -9.73 -2.48
C ASP A 27 -24.74 -10.26 -3.45
N ILE A 28 -23.52 -10.44 -2.97
CA ILE A 28 -22.41 -10.93 -3.81
C ILE A 28 -22.72 -12.29 -4.48
N VAL A 29 -23.50 -13.15 -3.83
CA VAL A 29 -23.87 -14.46 -4.42
C VAL A 29 -24.79 -14.23 -5.60
N LYS A 30 -25.87 -13.46 -5.45
CA LYS A 30 -26.79 -13.11 -6.56
C LYS A 30 -26.07 -12.38 -7.70
N TYR A 31 -25.13 -11.51 -7.35
CA TYR A 31 -24.32 -10.78 -8.33
C TYR A 31 -23.51 -11.77 -9.19
N LEU A 32 -22.77 -12.67 -8.55
CA LEU A 32 -21.99 -13.69 -9.26
C LEU A 32 -22.92 -14.65 -10.00
N GLU A 33 -24.05 -15.05 -9.43
CA GLU A 33 -25.03 -15.90 -10.11
C GLU A 33 -25.54 -15.29 -11.41
N ALA A 34 -25.87 -14.00 -11.40
CA ALA A 34 -26.26 -13.26 -12.59
C ALA A 34 -25.15 -13.21 -13.65
N LEU A 35 -23.88 -13.21 -13.23
CA LEU A 35 -22.72 -13.14 -14.11
C LEU A 35 -22.30 -14.49 -14.69
N ILE A 36 -22.29 -15.56 -13.88
CA ILE A 36 -21.62 -16.83 -14.23
C ILE A 36 -22.52 -18.08 -14.26
N VAL A 37 -23.74 -18.06 -13.71
CA VAL A 37 -24.64 -19.22 -13.76
C VAL A 37 -25.34 -19.30 -15.12
N ASP A 38 -25.04 -20.34 -15.89
CA ASP A 38 -25.84 -20.72 -17.06
C ASP A 38 -27.14 -21.40 -16.60
N PRO A 39 -28.33 -20.94 -17.02
CA PRO A 39 -29.60 -21.61 -16.71
C PRO A 39 -29.66 -23.07 -17.16
N GLN A 40 -28.88 -23.46 -18.19
CA GLN A 40 -28.81 -24.84 -18.67
C GLN A 40 -27.93 -25.73 -17.76
N GLU A 41 -27.01 -25.12 -17.02
CA GLU A 41 -26.10 -25.78 -16.06
C GLU A 41 -26.17 -25.04 -14.71
N PRO A 42 -27.31 -25.15 -13.98
CA PRO A 42 -27.68 -24.23 -12.91
C PRO A 42 -26.82 -24.31 -11.64
N ARG A 43 -25.78 -25.15 -11.61
CA ARG A 43 -24.82 -25.27 -10.50
C ARG A 43 -23.42 -24.94 -10.99
N PRO A 44 -23.06 -23.65 -11.17
CA PRO A 44 -21.68 -23.33 -11.44
C PRO A 44 -20.86 -23.66 -10.20
N VAL A 45 -19.84 -24.46 -10.45
CA VAL A 45 -18.82 -24.82 -9.48
C VAL A 45 -17.60 -23.96 -9.75
N VAL A 46 -17.10 -23.32 -8.70
CA VAL A 46 -15.77 -22.72 -8.71
C VAL A 46 -14.80 -23.71 -8.08
N TYR A 47 -13.60 -23.80 -8.64
CA TYR A 47 -12.56 -24.68 -8.13
C TYR A 47 -11.67 -23.92 -7.16
N ASN A 48 -11.61 -24.34 -5.90
CA ASN A 48 -10.62 -23.84 -4.96
C ASN A 48 -9.28 -24.54 -5.24
N VAL A 49 -8.27 -23.76 -5.62
CA VAL A 49 -6.97 -24.30 -6.06
C VAL A 49 -6.23 -24.99 -4.91
N LEU A 50 -6.10 -24.31 -3.76
CA LEU A 50 -5.38 -24.84 -2.59
C LEU A 50 -6.05 -26.10 -2.01
N ALA A 51 -7.38 -26.09 -1.88
CA ALA A 51 -8.14 -27.22 -1.34
C ALA A 51 -8.36 -28.34 -2.37
N GLN A 52 -8.04 -28.09 -3.65
CA GLN A 52 -8.26 -28.96 -4.79
C GLN A 52 -9.69 -29.51 -4.87
N LYS A 53 -10.67 -28.63 -4.63
CA LYS A 53 -12.08 -29.02 -4.53
C LYS A 53 -12.99 -28.02 -5.22
N GLU A 54 -14.02 -28.54 -5.85
CA GLU A 54 -15.15 -27.75 -6.33
C GLU A 54 -15.98 -27.23 -5.16
N ALA A 55 -16.48 -26.01 -5.31
CA ALA A 55 -17.36 -25.36 -4.36
C ALA A 55 -18.47 -24.60 -5.10
N GLY A 56 -19.65 -24.52 -4.49
CA GLY A 56 -20.72 -23.69 -5.02
C GLY A 56 -20.46 -22.20 -4.75
N ILE A 57 -21.11 -21.32 -5.50
CA ILE A 57 -20.96 -19.84 -5.38
C ILE A 57 -21.28 -19.31 -3.98
N GLY A 58 -22.06 -20.04 -3.18
CA GLY A 58 -22.34 -19.70 -1.79
C GLY A 58 -21.11 -19.51 -0.90
N VAL A 59 -19.92 -19.99 -1.29
CA VAL A 59 -18.66 -19.73 -0.55
C VAL A 59 -18.30 -18.24 -0.48
N PHE A 60 -18.77 -17.43 -1.43
CA PHE A 60 -18.54 -15.98 -1.44
C PHE A 60 -19.53 -15.21 -0.57
N LYS A 61 -20.50 -15.88 0.05
CA LYS A 61 -21.49 -15.20 0.90
C LYS A 61 -20.79 -14.40 2.00
N ASN A 62 -21.17 -13.13 2.11
CA ASN A 62 -20.59 -12.16 3.05
C ASN A 62 -19.10 -11.85 2.82
N LYS A 63 -18.54 -12.15 1.64
CA LYS A 63 -17.14 -11.87 1.28
C LYS A 63 -17.00 -10.64 0.39
N TYR A 64 -15.88 -9.96 0.53
CA TYR A 64 -15.33 -9.10 -0.51
C TYR A 64 -14.66 -9.98 -1.56
N VAL A 65 -14.96 -9.75 -2.83
CA VAL A 65 -14.40 -10.55 -3.93
C VAL A 65 -13.51 -9.66 -4.79
N LEU A 66 -12.23 -10.02 -4.87
CA LEU A 66 -11.32 -9.58 -5.91
C LEU A 66 -11.60 -10.42 -7.17
N LEU A 67 -12.42 -9.87 -8.06
CA LEU A 67 -12.82 -10.52 -9.30
C LEU A 67 -11.76 -10.27 -10.37
N PHE A 68 -10.96 -11.29 -10.67
CA PHE A 68 -9.95 -11.27 -11.71
C PHE A 68 -10.55 -11.78 -13.02
N ILE A 69 -10.62 -10.95 -14.05
CA ILE A 69 -11.13 -11.29 -15.38
C ILE A 69 -10.01 -11.09 -16.38
N SER A 70 -9.63 -12.13 -17.11
CA SER A 70 -8.52 -12.05 -18.06
C SER A 70 -8.66 -13.10 -19.16
N GLY A 71 -7.82 -12.99 -20.19
CA GLY A 71 -7.45 -14.15 -20.99
C GLY A 71 -6.56 -15.09 -20.18
N THR A 72 -5.95 -16.03 -20.86
CA THR A 72 -5.00 -17.01 -20.32
C THR A 72 -3.56 -16.73 -20.75
N ASP A 73 -3.37 -15.83 -21.70
CA ASP A 73 -2.07 -15.45 -22.26
C ASP A 73 -1.63 -14.09 -21.71
N ASN A 74 -0.33 -13.94 -21.43
CA ASN A 74 0.31 -12.70 -20.96
C ASN A 74 -0.30 -12.13 -19.68
N ILE A 75 -0.61 -12.99 -18.70
CA ILE A 75 -1.19 -12.61 -17.40
C ILE A 75 -0.23 -12.83 -16.22
N ASP A 76 1.05 -13.09 -16.49
CA ASP A 76 2.04 -13.45 -15.47
C ASP A 76 2.17 -12.33 -14.42
N TYR A 77 2.14 -11.08 -14.87
CA TYR A 77 2.20 -9.90 -14.00
C TYR A 77 1.02 -9.86 -13.02
N GLU A 78 -0.22 -9.90 -13.52
CA GLU A 78 -1.42 -9.87 -12.67
C GLU A 78 -1.51 -11.09 -11.75
N THR A 79 -1.07 -12.24 -12.24
CA THR A 79 -1.04 -13.48 -11.46
C THR A 79 -0.05 -13.34 -10.31
N GLN A 80 1.17 -12.86 -10.55
CA GLN A 80 2.15 -12.60 -9.50
C GLN A 80 1.64 -11.59 -8.45
N LEU A 81 0.98 -10.51 -8.91
CA LEU A 81 0.35 -9.54 -8.00
C LEU A 81 -0.63 -10.22 -7.04
N LEU A 82 -1.56 -11.00 -7.59
CA LEU A 82 -2.59 -11.67 -6.80
C LEU A 82 -2.01 -12.80 -5.92
N ILE A 83 -0.90 -13.44 -6.32
CA ILE A 83 -0.22 -14.49 -5.53
C ILE A 83 0.30 -13.89 -4.24
N SER A 84 1.02 -12.79 -4.36
CA SER A 84 1.52 -12.06 -3.18
C SER A 84 0.36 -11.58 -2.31
N ILE A 85 -0.71 -11.00 -2.90
CA ILE A 85 -1.88 -10.58 -2.11
C ILE A 85 -2.51 -11.74 -1.34
N ASP A 86 -2.69 -12.91 -1.95
CA ASP A 86 -3.26 -14.08 -1.30
C ASP A 86 -2.40 -14.63 -0.16
N VAL A 87 -1.07 -14.60 -0.31
CA VAL A 87 -0.16 -14.91 0.79
C VAL A 87 -0.35 -13.88 1.91
N LYS A 88 -0.33 -12.58 1.60
CA LYS A 88 -0.45 -11.50 2.58
C LYS A 88 -1.81 -11.40 3.27
N LEU A 89 -2.89 -11.86 2.62
CA LEU A 89 -4.21 -12.00 3.22
C LEU A 89 -4.25 -13.10 4.31
N ARG A 90 -3.35 -14.08 4.23
CA ARG A 90 -3.22 -15.15 5.23
C ARG A 90 -2.28 -14.80 6.38
N GLU A 91 -1.48 -13.74 6.26
CA GLU A 91 -0.55 -13.26 7.30
C GLU A 91 -1.20 -12.31 8.31
N GLU A 92 -0.57 -12.18 9.49
CA GLU A 92 -0.93 -11.17 10.49
C GLU A 92 -0.58 -9.74 10.04
N PRO A 93 -1.25 -8.70 10.57
CA PRO A 93 -2.46 -8.78 11.38
C PRO A 93 -3.68 -9.25 10.56
N LYS A 94 -4.57 -10.05 11.16
CA LYS A 94 -5.82 -10.49 10.48
C LYS A 94 -6.82 -9.38 10.21
N GLU A 95 -6.80 -8.30 10.99
CA GLU A 95 -7.74 -7.19 10.87
C GLU A 95 -6.99 -5.86 10.70
N VAL A 96 -7.40 -5.08 9.71
CA VAL A 96 -6.83 -3.77 9.39
C VAL A 96 -7.98 -2.82 9.05
N GLU A 97 -8.01 -1.65 9.71
CA GLU A 97 -9.03 -0.62 9.49
C GLU A 97 -10.50 -1.11 9.59
N GLY A 98 -10.75 -2.11 10.45
CA GLY A 98 -12.09 -2.70 10.65
C GLY A 98 -12.48 -3.76 9.60
N TYR A 99 -11.55 -4.15 8.74
CA TYR A 99 -11.72 -5.21 7.75
C TYR A 99 -10.87 -6.42 8.11
N ARG A 100 -11.49 -7.60 8.13
CA ARG A 100 -10.78 -8.86 8.34
C ARG A 100 -10.30 -9.41 6.99
N LYS A 101 -9.01 -9.75 6.89
CA LYS A 101 -8.42 -10.30 5.66
C LYS A 101 -9.08 -11.60 5.21
N GLU A 102 -9.54 -12.42 6.15
CA GLU A 102 -10.28 -13.66 5.87
C GLU A 102 -11.63 -13.43 5.16
N ASP A 103 -12.18 -12.21 5.22
CA ASP A 103 -13.40 -11.83 4.51
C ASP A 103 -13.17 -11.46 3.04
N PHE A 104 -11.92 -11.52 2.56
CA PHE A 104 -11.56 -11.29 1.17
C PHE A 104 -11.30 -12.62 0.47
N SER A 105 -11.72 -12.73 -0.78
CA SER A 105 -11.51 -13.90 -1.61
C SER A 105 -11.19 -13.48 -3.04
N ILE A 106 -10.31 -14.21 -3.70
CA ILE A 106 -9.98 -13.97 -5.11
C ILE A 106 -10.74 -14.99 -5.96
N LEU A 107 -11.42 -14.52 -7.00
CA LEU A 107 -12.09 -15.34 -8.00
C LEU A 107 -11.56 -14.99 -9.39
N TRP A 108 -10.96 -15.97 -10.07
CA TRP A 108 -10.52 -15.83 -11.45
C TRP A 108 -11.56 -16.39 -12.43
N ILE A 109 -11.94 -15.57 -13.41
CA ILE A 109 -12.77 -15.94 -14.56
C ILE A 109 -11.96 -15.77 -15.85
N PRO A 110 -11.42 -16.87 -16.40
CA PRO A 110 -10.75 -16.84 -17.70
C PRO A 110 -11.76 -16.70 -18.85
N ILE A 111 -11.56 -15.70 -19.71
CA ILE A 111 -12.36 -15.43 -20.91
C ILE A 111 -11.60 -15.95 -22.13
N VAL A 112 -11.92 -17.18 -22.52
CA VAL A 112 -11.30 -17.88 -23.66
C VAL A 112 -12.33 -18.06 -24.77
N SER A 113 -11.93 -17.80 -26.02
CA SER A 113 -12.81 -17.97 -27.19
C SER A 113 -13.07 -19.44 -27.51
N VAL A 114 -12.05 -20.30 -27.38
CA VAL A 114 -12.11 -21.74 -27.61
C VAL A 114 -11.31 -22.47 -26.53
N TRP A 115 -11.97 -23.37 -25.81
CA TRP A 115 -11.33 -24.21 -24.79
C TRP A 115 -10.70 -25.45 -25.43
N ASP A 116 -9.44 -25.34 -25.83
CA ASP A 116 -8.59 -26.46 -26.23
C ASP A 116 -7.76 -26.99 -25.05
N GLU A 117 -6.95 -28.02 -25.31
CA GLU A 117 -6.11 -28.67 -24.32
C GLU A 117 -5.01 -27.76 -23.75
N GLU A 118 -4.49 -26.83 -24.56
CA GLU A 118 -3.48 -25.87 -24.11
C GLU A 118 -4.08 -24.88 -23.12
N GLN A 119 -5.26 -24.36 -23.43
CA GLN A 119 -5.98 -23.42 -22.57
C GLN A 119 -6.40 -24.04 -21.24
N ARG A 120 -6.84 -25.31 -21.26
CA ARG A 120 -7.11 -26.07 -20.03
C ARG A 120 -5.88 -26.19 -19.15
N LYS A 121 -4.75 -26.61 -19.73
CA LYS A 121 -3.48 -26.76 -19.01
C LYS A 121 -3.00 -25.45 -18.39
N LYS A 122 -3.13 -24.32 -19.09
CA LYS A 122 -2.76 -23.00 -18.54
C LYS A 122 -3.54 -22.68 -17.26
N VAL A 123 -4.84 -22.97 -17.24
CA VAL A 123 -5.69 -22.75 -16.06
C VAL A 123 -5.38 -23.74 -14.94
N GLU A 124 -5.09 -25.00 -15.28
CA GLU A 124 -4.79 -26.06 -14.30
C GLU A 124 -3.39 -25.95 -13.69
N ASN A 125 -2.44 -25.34 -14.39
CA ASN A 125 -1.07 -25.14 -13.91
C ASN A 125 -0.98 -24.09 -12.78
N ILE A 126 -2.03 -23.31 -12.56
CA ILE A 126 -2.09 -22.44 -11.37
C ILE A 126 -2.19 -23.35 -10.14
N SER A 127 -1.17 -23.28 -9.29
CA SER A 127 -1.03 -24.11 -8.09
C SER A 127 -0.68 -23.25 -6.87
N GLU A 128 -0.86 -23.83 -5.68
CA GLU A 128 -0.46 -23.24 -4.38
C GLU A 128 -1.12 -21.90 -3.98
N VAL A 129 -2.13 -21.45 -4.74
CA VAL A 129 -2.93 -20.25 -4.42
C VAL A 129 -4.23 -20.59 -3.69
N GLY A 130 -4.65 -19.72 -2.76
CA GLY A 130 -5.93 -19.84 -2.05
C GLY A 130 -7.18 -19.49 -2.88
N TRP A 131 -7.02 -19.15 -4.16
CA TRP A 131 -8.07 -18.53 -4.96
C TRP A 131 -9.07 -19.55 -5.49
N PHE A 132 -10.19 -19.02 -5.95
CA PHE A 132 -11.19 -19.75 -6.72
C PHE A 132 -11.03 -19.47 -8.21
N VAL A 133 -11.27 -20.48 -9.03
CA VAL A 133 -11.19 -20.38 -10.49
C VAL A 133 -12.45 -20.97 -11.13
N MET A 134 -13.03 -20.27 -12.09
CA MET A 134 -14.09 -20.81 -12.94
C MET A 134 -13.48 -21.61 -14.10
N LYS A 135 -13.41 -22.93 -13.94
CA LYS A 135 -12.90 -23.83 -15.00
C LYS A 135 -13.84 -23.82 -16.20
N GLU A 136 -13.27 -23.70 -17.40
CA GLU A 136 -14.00 -23.75 -18.67
C GLU A 136 -15.25 -22.86 -18.76
N PHE A 137 -15.14 -21.59 -18.40
CA PHE A 137 -16.26 -20.65 -18.49
C PHE A 137 -16.76 -20.47 -19.93
N LYS A 138 -18.00 -20.90 -20.20
CA LYS A 138 -18.63 -20.92 -21.55
C LYS A 138 -19.96 -20.18 -21.62
N PHE A 139 -20.43 -19.59 -20.52
CA PHE A 139 -21.73 -18.95 -20.46
C PHE A 139 -21.76 -17.66 -21.31
N LYS A 140 -22.33 -17.74 -22.51
CA LYS A 140 -22.28 -16.67 -23.52
C LYS A 140 -22.87 -15.35 -23.04
N THR A 141 -24.05 -15.38 -22.40
CA THR A 141 -24.68 -14.18 -21.85
C THR A 141 -23.80 -13.53 -20.78
N GLY A 142 -23.15 -14.33 -19.92
CA GLY A 142 -22.19 -13.83 -18.93
C GLY A 142 -20.96 -13.18 -19.56
N ILE A 143 -20.38 -13.80 -20.60
CA ILE A 143 -19.26 -13.23 -21.36
C ILE A 143 -19.66 -11.91 -22.03
N ASP A 144 -20.86 -11.84 -22.63
CA ASP A 144 -21.38 -10.63 -23.25
C ASP A 144 -21.55 -9.51 -22.20
N LEU A 145 -22.08 -9.83 -21.02
CA LEU A 145 -22.20 -8.90 -19.88
C LEU A 145 -20.84 -8.40 -19.40
N ILE A 146 -19.84 -9.29 -19.27
CA ILE A 146 -18.47 -8.92 -18.87
C ILE A 146 -17.88 -7.90 -19.86
N LYS A 147 -18.03 -8.15 -21.15
CA LYS A 147 -17.53 -7.26 -22.20
C LYS A 147 -18.22 -5.90 -22.18
N GLU A 148 -19.54 -5.86 -21.96
CA GLU A 148 -20.31 -4.63 -21.97
C GLU A 148 -20.19 -3.84 -20.66
N VAL A 149 -20.49 -4.47 -19.52
CA VAL A 149 -20.59 -3.80 -18.21
C VAL A 149 -19.21 -3.41 -17.67
N PHE A 150 -18.22 -4.30 -17.82
CA PHE A 150 -16.85 -4.03 -17.36
C PHE A 150 -15.95 -3.45 -18.46
N ASN A 151 -16.49 -3.21 -19.66
CA ASN A 151 -15.73 -2.74 -20.82
C ASN A 151 -14.50 -3.62 -21.12
N TYR A 152 -14.62 -4.93 -20.90
CA TYR A 152 -13.53 -5.88 -21.11
C TYR A 152 -13.22 -6.08 -22.59
N LYS A 153 -11.99 -5.71 -22.98
CA LYS A 153 -11.50 -5.76 -24.38
C LYS A 153 -10.33 -6.75 -24.57
N GLY A 154 -10.10 -7.64 -23.61
CA GLY A 154 -9.00 -8.61 -23.63
C GLY A 154 -7.89 -8.30 -22.62
N ASN A 155 -7.77 -7.06 -22.17
CA ASN A 155 -6.83 -6.68 -21.12
C ASN A 155 -7.32 -7.19 -19.76
N PRO A 156 -6.47 -7.77 -18.91
CA PRO A 156 -6.85 -8.22 -17.57
C PRO A 156 -7.43 -7.08 -16.72
N ILE A 157 -8.49 -7.39 -15.97
CA ILE A 157 -9.17 -6.48 -15.05
C ILE A 157 -9.25 -7.16 -13.67
N ILE A 158 -9.01 -6.40 -12.61
CA ILE A 158 -9.23 -6.84 -11.23
C ILE A 158 -10.22 -5.86 -10.60
N LEU A 159 -11.41 -6.33 -10.21
CA LEU A 159 -12.42 -5.52 -9.54
C LEU A 159 -12.52 -5.91 -8.06
N LEU A 160 -12.83 -4.96 -7.18
CA LEU A 160 -13.25 -5.24 -5.82
C LEU A 160 -14.77 -5.10 -5.70
N ILE A 161 -15.43 -6.20 -5.31
CA ILE A 161 -16.88 -6.25 -5.11
C ILE A 161 -17.16 -6.52 -3.63
N SER A 162 -18.07 -5.76 -3.03
CA SER A 162 -18.46 -5.92 -1.63
C SER A 162 -19.39 -7.11 -1.42
N PRO A 163 -19.59 -7.54 -0.15
CA PRO A 163 -20.61 -8.52 0.23
C PRO A 163 -22.03 -8.19 -0.29
N GLN A 164 -22.33 -6.92 -0.51
CA GLN A 164 -23.61 -6.41 -1.04
C GLN A 164 -23.61 -6.33 -2.59
N GLY A 165 -22.70 -7.04 -3.27
CA GLY A 165 -22.64 -7.04 -4.73
C GLY A 165 -22.32 -5.66 -5.34
N LYS A 166 -21.80 -4.72 -4.55
CA LYS A 166 -21.44 -3.37 -5.03
C LYS A 166 -19.98 -3.36 -5.46
N VAL A 167 -19.69 -2.83 -6.64
CA VAL A 167 -18.32 -2.57 -7.07
C VAL A 167 -17.74 -1.40 -6.26
N GLU A 168 -16.83 -1.69 -5.33
CA GLU A 168 -16.15 -0.70 -4.47
C GLU A 168 -14.85 -0.19 -5.12
N ASN A 169 -14.29 -0.97 -6.05
CA ASN A 169 -13.20 -0.52 -6.91
C ASN A 169 -13.31 -1.19 -8.29
N PRO A 170 -13.57 -0.44 -9.38
CA PRO A 170 -13.64 -1.01 -10.73
C PRO A 170 -12.27 -1.39 -11.31
N ASP A 171 -11.18 -0.89 -10.72
CA ASP A 171 -9.80 -1.20 -11.11
C ASP A 171 -8.90 -1.30 -9.87
N ALA A 172 -9.02 -2.43 -9.17
CA ALA A 172 -8.16 -2.78 -8.04
C ALA A 172 -6.72 -3.11 -8.47
N LYS A 173 -6.45 -3.37 -9.76
CA LYS A 173 -5.09 -3.61 -10.24
C LYS A 173 -4.21 -2.40 -9.93
N GLN A 174 -4.70 -1.17 -10.12
CA GLN A 174 -3.92 0.05 -9.88
C GLN A 174 -3.43 0.16 -8.43
N ILE A 175 -4.31 -0.08 -7.44
CA ILE A 175 -3.91 0.02 -6.03
C ILE A 175 -3.02 -1.15 -5.61
N ILE A 176 -3.28 -2.35 -6.11
CA ILE A 176 -2.48 -3.55 -5.82
C ILE A 176 -1.07 -3.41 -6.42
N SER A 177 -0.95 -2.99 -7.68
CA SER A 177 0.35 -2.81 -8.33
C SER A 177 1.16 -1.67 -7.72
N THR A 178 0.47 -0.63 -7.25
CA THR A 178 1.14 0.53 -6.66
C THR A 178 1.51 0.27 -5.22
N TRP A 179 0.63 -0.29 -4.39
CA TRP A 179 0.77 -0.33 -2.93
C TRP A 179 0.84 -1.73 -2.34
N GLY A 180 0.65 -2.79 -3.14
CA GLY A 180 0.59 -4.16 -2.65
C GLY A 180 -0.46 -4.29 -1.53
N ILE A 181 -0.10 -5.01 -0.46
CA ILE A 181 -0.98 -5.22 0.71
C ILE A 181 -1.28 -3.94 1.49
N GLU A 182 -0.44 -2.89 1.40
CA GLU A 182 -0.73 -1.60 2.06
C GLU A 182 -1.97 -0.92 1.49
N GLY A 183 -2.34 -1.29 0.25
CA GLY A 183 -3.58 -0.86 -0.38
C GLY A 183 -4.84 -1.45 0.27
N PHE A 184 -4.74 -2.46 1.14
CA PHE A 184 -5.89 -3.11 1.77
C PHE A 184 -6.76 -2.09 2.54
N PRO A 185 -8.09 -2.12 2.40
CA PRO A 185 -8.96 -3.12 1.75
C PRO A 185 -9.20 -2.94 0.23
N PHE A 186 -8.32 -2.25 -0.48
CA PHE A 186 -8.30 -2.11 -1.94
C PHE A 186 -9.43 -1.27 -2.55
N ARG A 187 -10.10 -0.41 -1.77
CA ARG A 187 -11.15 0.47 -2.29
C ARG A 187 -10.55 1.61 -3.08
N THR A 188 -11.32 2.23 -3.98
CA THR A 188 -10.88 3.44 -4.70
C THR A 188 -10.46 4.56 -3.74
N SER A 189 -11.14 4.70 -2.59
CA SER A 189 -10.80 5.68 -1.57
C SER A 189 -9.43 5.43 -0.91
N ASP A 190 -9.02 4.16 -0.78
CA ASP A 190 -7.74 3.80 -0.19
C ASP A 190 -6.59 4.20 -1.11
N HIS A 191 -6.75 3.98 -2.42
CA HIS A 191 -5.80 4.44 -3.43
C HIS A 191 -5.63 5.96 -3.36
N ILE A 192 -6.73 6.71 -3.35
CA ILE A 192 -6.70 8.18 -3.26
C ILE A 192 -5.99 8.62 -1.97
N ARG A 193 -6.32 8.01 -0.83
CA ARG A 193 -5.72 8.33 0.46
C ARG A 193 -4.21 8.09 0.47
N LEU A 194 -3.75 6.93 0.03
CA LEU A 194 -2.33 6.56 0.02
C LEU A 194 -1.53 7.45 -0.94
N THR A 195 -2.06 7.71 -2.13
CA THR A 195 -1.43 8.59 -3.13
C THR A 195 -1.34 10.03 -2.64
N GLN A 196 -2.33 10.52 -1.89
CA GLN A 196 -2.34 11.89 -1.38
C GLN A 196 -1.58 12.08 -0.06
N GLN A 197 -1.30 11.00 0.68
CA GLN A 197 -0.69 11.05 2.01
C GLN A 197 0.63 11.84 2.04
N TRP A 198 1.41 11.77 0.95
CA TRP A 198 2.74 12.38 0.84
C TRP A 198 2.79 13.61 -0.07
N ASN A 199 1.66 14.15 -0.51
CA ASN A 199 1.61 15.33 -1.40
C ASN A 199 2.32 16.55 -0.81
N TRP A 200 2.26 16.73 0.52
CA TRP A 200 2.98 17.80 1.22
C TRP A 200 4.49 17.65 1.06
N PHE A 201 5.05 16.43 1.21
CA PHE A 201 6.48 16.17 1.09
C PHE A 201 6.97 16.49 -0.32
N TRP A 202 6.20 16.08 -1.34
CA TRP A 202 6.56 16.32 -2.73
C TRP A 202 6.47 17.78 -3.13
N THR A 203 5.48 18.51 -2.60
CA THR A 203 5.40 19.97 -2.79
C THR A 203 6.68 20.65 -2.32
N GLU A 204 7.23 20.22 -1.18
CA GLU A 204 8.44 20.83 -0.63
C GLU A 204 9.70 20.42 -1.37
N ILE A 205 9.92 19.11 -1.59
CA ILE A 205 11.18 18.65 -2.18
C ILE A 205 11.34 19.09 -3.64
N LYS A 206 10.23 19.24 -4.39
CA LYS A 206 10.24 19.79 -5.77
C LYS A 206 10.72 21.25 -5.84
N ASN A 207 10.62 22.01 -4.75
CA ASN A 207 11.08 23.39 -4.66
C ASN A 207 12.57 23.48 -4.27
N VAL A 208 13.17 22.35 -3.89
CA VAL A 208 14.55 22.28 -3.42
C VAL A 208 15.53 21.99 -4.55
N SER A 209 15.16 21.17 -5.54
CA SER A 209 16.05 20.76 -6.65
C SER A 209 15.29 20.47 -7.94
N SER A 210 15.92 20.77 -9.08
CA SER A 210 15.38 20.40 -10.40
C SER A 210 15.61 18.93 -10.72
N THR A 211 16.75 18.34 -10.30
CA THR A 211 17.02 16.91 -10.51
C THR A 211 15.95 16.03 -9.90
N ILE A 212 15.56 16.26 -8.64
CA ILE A 212 14.51 15.46 -8.01
C ILE A 212 13.15 15.63 -8.72
N ARG A 213 12.87 16.82 -9.27
CA ARG A 213 11.65 17.10 -10.03
C ARG A 213 11.58 16.29 -11.32
N GLU A 214 12.71 16.03 -11.97
CA GLU A 214 12.78 15.18 -13.15
C GLU A 214 12.69 13.70 -12.80
N LEU A 215 13.40 13.26 -11.75
CA LEU A 215 13.44 11.86 -11.34
C LEU A 215 12.06 11.32 -10.94
N ILE A 216 11.28 12.06 -10.16
CA ILE A 216 9.97 11.61 -9.66
C ILE A 216 8.90 11.44 -10.75
N ASN A 217 9.09 12.04 -11.93
CA ASN A 217 8.20 11.88 -13.07
C ASN A 217 8.52 10.61 -13.87
N ARG A 218 9.66 9.97 -13.59
CA ARG A 218 10.03 8.67 -14.15
C ARG A 218 9.40 7.57 -13.29
N ASP A 219 9.03 6.46 -13.92
CA ASP A 219 8.60 5.26 -13.19
C ASP A 219 9.82 4.47 -12.70
N CYS A 220 10.56 5.05 -11.76
CA CYS A 220 11.74 4.45 -11.15
C CYS A 220 11.66 4.50 -9.63
N TYR A 221 12.42 3.62 -8.98
CA TYR A 221 12.69 3.71 -7.56
C TYR A 221 13.74 4.76 -7.30
N ILE A 222 13.57 5.56 -6.25
CA ILE A 222 14.50 6.63 -5.89
C ILE A 222 14.85 6.50 -4.41
N PHE A 223 16.15 6.38 -4.13
CA PHE A 223 16.67 6.59 -2.78
C PHE A 223 16.99 8.07 -2.57
N ILE A 224 16.19 8.75 -1.76
CA ILE A 224 16.46 10.12 -1.31
C ILE A 224 17.16 10.03 0.04
N TYR A 225 18.38 10.52 0.16
CA TYR A 225 19.19 10.29 1.36
C TYR A 225 20.03 11.50 1.79
N GLY A 226 20.45 11.48 3.05
CA GLY A 226 21.31 12.52 3.63
C GLY A 226 21.73 12.17 5.05
N GLY A 227 22.54 13.03 5.67
CA GLY A 227 23.02 12.81 7.04
C GLY A 227 24.19 13.72 7.38
N THR A 228 24.68 13.60 8.61
CA THR A 228 25.88 14.32 9.09
C THR A 228 27.14 13.46 9.00
N ASN A 229 27.00 12.13 8.88
CA ASN A 229 28.12 11.20 8.76
C ASN A 229 28.56 11.08 7.30
N SER A 230 29.64 11.76 6.93
CA SER A 230 30.18 11.75 5.56
C SER A 230 30.58 10.34 5.10
N LYS A 231 31.14 9.53 5.99
CA LYS A 231 31.53 8.15 5.66
C LYS A 231 30.30 7.31 5.30
N TRP A 232 29.24 7.39 6.10
CA TRP A 232 28.00 6.69 5.78
C TRP A 232 27.40 7.16 4.43
N ILE A 233 27.43 8.46 4.15
CA ILE A 233 26.96 9.00 2.87
C ILE A 233 27.74 8.38 1.71
N GLU A 234 29.07 8.29 1.81
CA GLU A 234 29.92 7.68 0.80
C GLU A 234 29.64 6.17 0.64
N ASP A 235 29.57 5.44 1.76
CA ASP A 235 29.29 4.00 1.78
C ASP A 235 27.91 3.69 1.17
N PHE A 236 26.88 4.45 1.55
CA PHE A 236 25.52 4.31 1.02
C PHE A 236 25.43 4.66 -0.46
N SER A 237 26.09 5.75 -0.89
CA SER A 237 26.15 6.12 -2.30
C SER A 237 26.78 4.98 -3.13
N SER A 238 27.90 4.42 -2.67
CA SER A 238 28.57 3.31 -3.34
C SER A 238 27.70 2.05 -3.37
N ALA A 239 27.02 1.73 -2.27
CA ALA A 239 26.13 0.57 -2.18
C ALA A 239 24.95 0.68 -3.15
N VAL A 240 24.31 1.85 -3.22
CA VAL A 240 23.20 2.08 -4.16
C VAL A 240 23.69 2.06 -5.61
N GLU A 241 24.86 2.63 -5.93
CA GLU A 241 25.44 2.52 -7.28
C GLU A 241 25.76 1.08 -7.68
N LYS A 242 26.24 0.24 -6.76
CA LYS A 242 26.39 -1.20 -7.01
C LYS A 242 25.04 -1.88 -7.24
N LEU A 243 24.02 -1.54 -6.45
CA LEU A 243 22.66 -2.04 -6.61
C LEU A 243 22.10 -1.70 -7.99
N LYS A 244 22.26 -0.46 -8.47
CA LYS A 244 21.86 -0.03 -9.82
C LYS A 244 22.52 -0.86 -10.92
N ASN A 245 23.81 -1.16 -10.76
CA ASN A 245 24.61 -1.86 -11.76
C ASN A 245 24.60 -3.39 -11.60
N SER A 246 23.86 -3.93 -10.64
CA SER A 246 23.88 -5.36 -10.28
C SER A 246 23.34 -6.29 -11.36
N GLY A 247 22.66 -5.76 -12.39
CA GLY A 247 22.02 -6.57 -13.45
C GLY A 247 20.94 -7.53 -12.95
N THR A 248 20.62 -7.51 -11.65
CA THR A 248 19.65 -8.40 -10.99
C THR A 248 18.22 -8.06 -11.42
N PHE A 249 17.99 -6.82 -11.82
CA PHE A 249 16.71 -6.32 -12.31
C PHE A 249 16.62 -6.51 -13.84
N SER A 250 16.55 -7.77 -14.29
CA SER A 250 16.31 -8.12 -15.70
C SER A 250 14.84 -7.97 -16.13
N LEU A 251 13.94 -7.76 -15.17
CA LEU A 251 12.57 -7.30 -15.42
C LEU A 251 12.61 -5.83 -15.82
N VAL A 252 12.02 -5.53 -16.98
CA VAL A 252 12.06 -4.28 -17.76
C VAL A 252 11.64 -3.00 -16.99
N GLU A 253 11.24 -3.09 -15.71
CA GLU A 253 10.54 -2.03 -14.98
C GLU A 253 11.16 -1.60 -13.64
N THR A 254 12.28 -2.17 -13.19
CA THR A 254 12.91 -1.75 -11.92
C THR A 254 14.16 -0.91 -12.18
N THR A 255 13.95 0.34 -12.60
CA THR A 255 15.02 1.35 -12.63
C THR A 255 15.24 1.88 -11.22
N ILE A 256 16.48 1.91 -10.75
CA ILE A 256 16.84 2.45 -9.42
C ILE A 256 17.68 3.71 -9.62
N GLU A 257 17.30 4.77 -8.92
CA GLU A 257 17.97 6.05 -8.91
C GLU A 257 18.25 6.49 -7.47
N SER A 258 19.10 7.51 -7.32
CA SER A 258 19.48 8.01 -6.01
C SER A 258 19.69 9.52 -6.04
N TYR A 259 19.18 10.21 -5.04
CA TYR A 259 19.30 11.64 -4.88
C TYR A 259 19.80 11.99 -3.47
N LYS A 260 21.04 12.48 -3.40
CA LYS A 260 21.60 13.03 -2.17
C LYS A 260 21.03 14.42 -1.93
N LEU A 261 20.31 14.61 -0.82
CA LEU A 261 19.78 15.92 -0.45
C LEU A 261 20.92 16.93 -0.30
N GLY A 262 20.85 18.03 -1.04
CA GLY A 262 21.89 19.07 -1.04
C GLY A 262 23.06 18.85 -1.99
N SER A 263 22.98 17.87 -2.90
CA SER A 263 23.97 17.66 -3.95
C SER A 263 24.19 18.89 -4.85
N GLU A 264 23.12 19.57 -5.24
CA GLU A 264 23.16 20.79 -6.06
C GLU A 264 23.62 22.03 -5.27
N SER A 265 23.22 22.12 -4.00
CA SER A 265 23.53 23.25 -3.12
C SER A 265 23.42 22.84 -1.66
N PRO A 266 24.45 23.06 -0.83
CA PRO A 266 24.40 22.75 0.60
C PRO A 266 23.27 23.48 1.35
N LYS A 267 22.80 24.64 0.84
CA LYS A 267 21.70 25.42 1.43
C LYS A 267 20.35 24.71 1.34
N ASN A 268 20.22 23.73 0.45
CA ASN A 268 19.00 22.95 0.24
C ASN A 268 18.66 22.07 1.46
N VAL A 269 19.66 21.56 2.17
CA VAL A 269 19.46 20.72 3.36
C VAL A 269 18.76 21.48 4.49
N PRO A 270 19.30 22.61 5.01
CA PRO A 270 18.62 23.36 6.06
C PRO A 270 17.28 23.94 5.58
N ARG A 271 17.18 24.39 4.32
CA ARG A 271 15.91 24.90 3.77
C ARG A 271 14.81 23.84 3.81
N PHE A 272 15.10 22.62 3.35
CA PHE A 272 14.16 21.51 3.37
C PHE A 272 13.67 21.24 4.79
N TRP A 273 14.60 21.06 5.74
CA TRP A 273 14.25 20.72 7.11
C TRP A 273 13.50 21.84 7.85
N ILE A 274 13.87 23.10 7.66
CA ILE A 274 13.15 24.25 8.22
C ILE A 274 11.69 24.24 7.75
N THR A 275 11.45 23.93 6.47
CA THR A 275 10.07 23.86 5.98
C THR A 275 9.28 22.72 6.63
N ILE A 276 9.87 21.53 6.78
CA ILE A 276 9.22 20.40 7.46
C ILE A 276 8.94 20.72 8.95
N ASP A 277 9.88 21.36 9.64
CA ASP A 277 9.71 21.80 11.03
C ASP A 277 8.56 22.83 11.15
N ASN A 278 8.49 23.81 10.23
CA ASN A 278 7.40 24.80 10.18
C ASN A 278 6.04 24.17 9.85
N MET A 279 6.02 23.15 8.99
CA MET A 279 4.80 22.37 8.71
C MET A 279 4.28 21.70 9.98
N LEU A 280 5.16 21.07 10.77
CA LEU A 280 4.74 20.47 12.04
C LEU A 280 4.22 21.52 13.02
N ALA A 281 4.92 22.66 13.14
CA ALA A 281 4.57 23.73 14.07
C ALA A 281 3.23 24.41 13.74
N SER A 282 2.88 24.49 12.46
CA SER A 282 1.63 25.12 11.99
C SER A 282 0.40 24.20 12.05
N ARG A 283 0.58 22.89 12.28
CA ARG A 283 -0.55 21.97 12.43
C ARG A 283 -1.25 22.20 13.77
N LYS A 284 -2.52 22.58 13.69
CA LYS A 284 -3.41 22.72 14.84
C LYS A 284 -3.71 21.33 15.42
N ARG A 285 -3.53 21.16 16.73
CA ARG A 285 -3.99 19.96 17.45
C ARG A 285 -5.51 19.92 17.39
N ILE A 286 -6.09 18.94 16.70
CA ILE A 286 -7.54 18.76 16.65
C ILE A 286 -7.94 18.03 17.95
N LYS A 287 -8.56 18.76 18.88
CA LYS A 287 -9.17 18.14 20.06
C LYS A 287 -10.53 17.57 19.68
N LYS A 288 -10.73 16.27 19.88
CA LYS A 288 -12.04 15.61 19.76
C LYS A 288 -12.36 14.97 21.12
N GLY A 289 -12.88 15.79 22.04
CA GLY A 289 -13.03 15.42 23.46
C GLY A 289 -11.70 15.51 24.22
N ASP A 290 -11.51 14.62 25.22
CA ASP A 290 -10.32 14.55 26.08
C ASP A 290 -9.13 13.82 25.44
N ALA A 291 -9.32 13.19 24.26
CA ALA A 291 -8.25 12.53 23.51
C ALA A 291 -7.74 13.43 22.37
N GLU A 292 -6.45 13.75 22.37
CA GLU A 292 -5.77 14.32 21.20
C GLU A 292 -5.72 13.23 20.11
N VAL A 293 -6.53 13.38 19.05
CA VAL A 293 -6.46 12.51 17.87
C VAL A 293 -5.43 13.09 16.93
N GLU A 294 -4.24 12.49 16.87
CA GLU A 294 -3.20 12.86 15.91
C GLU A 294 -3.62 12.51 14.48
N ASP A 295 -3.58 13.49 13.56
CA ASP A 295 -3.85 13.22 12.15
C ASP A 295 -2.70 12.43 11.50
N SER A 296 -3.01 11.63 10.48
CA SER A 296 -2.05 10.74 9.83
C SER A 296 -0.86 11.49 9.24
N THR A 297 -1.05 12.71 8.75
CA THR A 297 0.04 13.51 8.19
C THR A 297 1.00 14.02 9.26
N THR A 298 0.50 14.40 10.43
CA THR A 298 1.30 14.83 11.59
C THR A 298 2.21 13.69 12.02
N ARG A 299 1.67 12.47 12.06
CA ARG A 299 2.45 11.25 12.33
C ARG A 299 3.56 11.05 11.30
N GLU A 300 3.25 11.17 10.00
CA GLU A 300 4.29 11.03 8.96
C GLU A 300 5.36 12.12 9.00
N ILE A 301 4.98 13.37 9.30
CA ILE A 301 5.95 14.45 9.49
C ILE A 301 6.88 14.15 10.68
N LYS A 302 6.33 13.67 11.80
CA LYS A 302 7.13 13.26 12.96
C LYS A 302 8.07 12.09 12.64
N ASN A 303 7.58 11.07 11.91
CA ASN A 303 8.40 9.95 11.46
C ASN A 303 9.57 10.44 10.60
N LEU A 304 9.33 11.32 9.65
CA LEU A 304 10.38 11.92 8.82
C LEU A 304 11.39 12.72 9.64
N LEU A 305 10.93 13.52 10.60
CA LEU A 305 11.79 14.30 11.49
C LEU A 305 12.60 13.43 12.47
N SER A 306 12.12 12.21 12.79
CA SER A 306 12.89 11.26 13.60
C SER A 306 14.15 10.79 12.87
N LEU A 307 14.08 10.62 11.55
CA LEU A 307 15.22 10.24 10.71
C LEU A 307 16.32 11.29 10.69
N LYS A 308 15.94 12.59 10.73
CA LYS A 308 16.88 13.73 10.77
C LYS A 308 17.88 13.62 11.94
N GLN A 309 17.49 12.93 13.02
CA GLN A 309 18.28 12.81 14.25
C GLN A 309 19.25 11.62 14.24
N ASP A 310 19.17 10.74 13.23
CA ASP A 310 20.04 9.58 13.16
C ASP A 310 21.50 10.02 12.91
N PRO A 311 22.44 9.72 13.83
CA PRO A 311 23.84 10.07 13.66
C PRO A 311 24.47 9.40 12.44
N ASN A 312 23.93 8.27 12.00
CA ASN A 312 24.41 7.49 10.87
C ASN A 312 23.64 7.81 9.58
N GLY A 313 22.88 8.91 9.52
CA GLY A 313 22.18 9.33 8.31
C GLY A 313 20.84 8.64 8.10
N TRP A 314 20.20 8.92 6.98
CA TRP A 314 18.84 8.47 6.68
C TRP A 314 18.62 8.31 5.19
N ALA A 315 17.68 7.44 4.82
CA ALA A 315 17.23 7.29 3.45
C ALA A 315 15.70 7.12 3.38
N ILE A 316 15.12 7.57 2.27
CA ILE A 316 13.73 7.43 1.91
C ILE A 316 13.70 6.68 0.58
N LEU A 317 13.01 5.55 0.54
CA LEU A 317 12.73 4.83 -0.70
C LEU A 317 11.39 5.29 -1.25
N THR A 318 11.34 5.66 -2.52
CA THR A 318 10.11 6.01 -3.24
C THR A 318 10.04 5.28 -4.57
N LYS A 319 8.84 5.11 -5.12
CA LYS A 319 8.60 4.74 -6.54
C LYS A 319 7.90 5.92 -7.21
N GLY A 320 8.61 6.66 -8.05
CA GLY A 320 8.18 7.98 -8.49
C GLY A 320 7.82 8.88 -7.30
N SER A 321 6.58 9.37 -7.27
CA SER A 321 6.03 10.18 -6.16
C SER A 321 5.30 9.38 -5.06
N HIS A 322 5.50 8.06 -4.98
CA HIS A 322 4.93 7.24 -3.92
C HIS A 322 6.03 6.88 -2.90
N VAL A 323 5.94 7.43 -1.69
CA VAL A 323 6.88 7.10 -0.60
C VAL A 323 6.59 5.68 -0.11
N LYS A 324 7.62 4.83 -0.09
CA LYS A 324 7.52 3.40 0.26
C LYS A 324 8.06 3.10 1.64
N LEU A 325 9.20 3.72 1.97
CA LEU A 325 9.87 3.45 3.22
C LEU A 325 10.66 4.67 3.69
N LEU A 326 10.49 4.99 4.97
CA LEU A 326 11.34 5.89 5.73
C LEU A 326 12.32 5.04 6.54
N GLY A 327 13.64 5.23 6.38
CA GLY A 327 14.59 4.39 7.09
C GLY A 327 15.84 5.06 7.65
N PHE A 328 16.27 4.47 8.76
CA PHE A 328 17.49 4.81 9.50
C PHE A 328 18.73 4.32 8.76
N GLY A 329 19.84 5.04 8.91
CA GLY A 329 20.99 4.96 8.02
C GLY A 329 21.62 3.57 7.98
N ASP A 330 21.93 2.98 9.15
CA ASP A 330 22.60 1.69 9.22
C ASP A 330 21.74 0.55 8.66
N ALA A 331 20.46 0.52 9.04
CA ALA A 331 19.51 -0.49 8.55
C ALA A 331 19.28 -0.37 7.04
N MET A 332 19.19 0.86 6.51
CA MET A 332 19.06 1.11 5.07
C MET A 332 20.31 0.66 4.31
N LEU A 333 21.50 1.05 4.78
CA LEU A 333 22.77 0.65 4.16
C LEU A 333 22.90 -0.88 4.13
N ARG A 334 22.61 -1.53 5.26
CA ARG A 334 22.67 -2.98 5.35
C ARG A 334 21.71 -3.67 4.40
N THR A 335 20.47 -3.19 4.32
CA THR A 335 19.44 -3.74 3.41
C THR A 335 19.90 -3.65 1.96
N VAL A 336 20.48 -2.53 1.53
CA VAL A 336 21.04 -2.37 0.18
C VAL A 336 22.21 -3.32 -0.07
N MET A 337 23.12 -3.46 0.88
CA MET A 337 24.30 -4.33 0.76
C MET A 337 23.95 -5.82 0.72
N ASP A 338 22.90 -6.21 1.43
CA ASP A 338 22.48 -7.59 1.59
C ASP A 338 21.55 -8.07 0.45
N LEU A 339 21.54 -7.38 -0.71
CA LEU A 339 20.74 -7.75 -1.88
C LEU A 339 20.87 -9.22 -2.24
N GLU A 340 22.09 -9.77 -2.24
CA GLU A 340 22.35 -11.17 -2.57
C GLU A 340 21.64 -12.16 -1.64
N ILE A 341 21.29 -11.74 -0.41
CA ILE A 341 20.60 -12.56 0.59
C ILE A 341 19.10 -12.59 0.34
N TRP A 342 18.51 -11.47 -0.07
CA TRP A 342 17.05 -11.35 -0.20
C TRP A 342 16.55 -11.24 -1.64
N LYS A 343 17.43 -11.17 -2.64
CA LYS A 343 17.04 -11.12 -4.06
C LYS A 343 16.24 -12.33 -4.52
N GLU A 344 16.44 -13.52 -3.94
CA GLU A 344 15.64 -14.71 -4.24
C GLU A 344 14.15 -14.50 -3.90
N LYS A 345 13.85 -13.60 -2.95
CA LYS A 345 12.46 -13.24 -2.64
C LYS A 345 11.81 -12.38 -3.74
N LEU A 346 12.59 -11.73 -4.61
CA LEU A 346 12.03 -10.93 -5.70
C LEU A 346 11.22 -11.79 -6.67
N ASP A 347 11.54 -13.08 -6.81
CA ASP A 347 10.78 -14.03 -7.63
C ASP A 347 9.38 -14.32 -7.05
N HIS A 348 9.15 -13.97 -5.78
CA HIS A 348 7.93 -14.26 -5.03
C HIS A 348 7.18 -13.02 -4.54
N GLU A 349 7.75 -11.82 -4.71
CA GLU A 349 7.18 -10.57 -4.23
C GLU A 349 6.64 -9.71 -5.38
N VAL A 350 5.60 -8.91 -5.09
CA VAL A 350 4.94 -8.02 -6.06
C VAL A 350 5.89 -7.01 -6.70
N SER A 351 6.87 -6.54 -5.93
CA SER A 351 7.75 -5.47 -6.37
C SER A 351 9.01 -5.38 -5.50
N PHE A 352 10.02 -4.69 -6.04
CA PHE A 352 11.28 -4.41 -5.36
C PHE A 352 11.08 -3.77 -3.98
N ASP A 353 10.21 -2.76 -3.86
CA ASP A 353 9.99 -2.07 -2.59
C ASP A 353 9.36 -2.96 -1.52
N VAL A 354 8.50 -3.92 -1.90
CA VAL A 354 7.91 -4.88 -0.95
C VAL A 354 8.99 -5.81 -0.39
N ALA A 355 9.80 -6.41 -1.26
CA ALA A 355 10.90 -7.28 -0.83
C ALA A 355 11.95 -6.52 0.01
N PHE A 356 12.31 -5.31 -0.44
CA PHE A 356 13.24 -4.43 0.27
C PHE A 356 12.71 -4.07 1.66
N LYS A 357 11.43 -3.72 1.75
CA LYS A 357 10.77 -3.36 3.01
C LYS A 357 10.68 -4.55 3.97
N ASP A 358 10.29 -5.74 3.50
CA ASP A 358 10.26 -6.96 4.35
C ASP A 358 11.63 -7.24 4.97
N TYR A 359 12.70 -7.11 4.19
CA TYR A 359 14.05 -7.30 4.70
C TYR A 359 14.46 -6.20 5.68
N TYR A 360 14.23 -4.93 5.32
CA TYR A 360 14.50 -3.80 6.20
C TYR A 360 13.76 -3.92 7.54
N GLU A 361 12.52 -4.38 7.53
CA GLU A 361 11.71 -4.53 8.72
C GLU A 361 12.26 -5.58 9.68
N LYS A 362 12.90 -6.64 9.15
CA LYS A 362 13.57 -7.70 9.91
C LYS A 362 14.98 -7.32 10.36
N CYS A 363 15.54 -6.21 9.88
CA CYS A 363 16.87 -5.77 10.26
C CYS A 363 16.91 -5.30 11.73
N GLU A 364 17.72 -5.97 12.55
CA GLU A 364 17.87 -5.67 13.99
C GLU A 364 18.68 -4.38 14.26
N PHE A 365 19.40 -3.86 13.27
CA PHE A 365 20.31 -2.72 13.39
C PHE A 365 19.61 -1.34 13.29
N LYS A 366 18.30 -1.27 13.50
CA LYS A 366 17.60 0.02 13.59
C LYS A 366 18.07 0.70 14.86
N SER A 367 18.97 1.68 14.72
CA SER A 367 19.42 2.56 15.79
C SER A 367 18.25 3.42 16.27
N VAL A 368 17.37 2.84 17.09
CA VAL A 368 16.43 3.65 17.87
C VAL A 368 17.28 4.60 18.70
N PRO A 369 17.10 5.93 18.61
CA PRO A 369 17.92 6.87 19.37
C PRO A 369 17.89 6.49 20.85
N LYS A 370 19.07 6.15 21.41
CA LYS A 370 19.21 5.84 22.86
C LYS A 370 18.85 7.04 23.76
N LYS A 371 18.64 8.22 23.18
CA LYS A 371 18.27 9.44 23.88
C LYS A 371 16.84 9.81 23.52
N CYS A 372 15.97 9.66 24.51
CA CYS A 372 14.65 10.24 24.53
C CYS A 372 14.67 11.73 24.18
N GLU A 373 13.69 12.14 23.37
CA GLU A 373 13.57 13.48 22.82
C GLU A 373 13.61 14.57 23.90
N HIS A 374 14.48 15.56 23.70
CA HIS A 374 14.39 16.87 24.35
C HIS A 374 13.85 17.86 23.31
N ARG A 375 12.55 18.13 23.33
CA ARG A 375 11.95 19.21 22.53
C ARG A 375 11.70 20.42 23.43
N GLU A 376 12.35 21.53 23.11
CA GLU A 376 12.00 22.86 23.62
C GLU A 376 11.24 23.57 22.50
N PHE A 377 9.93 23.80 22.68
CA PHE A 377 9.17 24.60 21.73
C PHE A 377 9.37 26.08 22.06
N ALA A 378 9.64 26.97 21.11
CA ALA A 378 9.78 28.39 21.45
C ALA A 378 8.43 29.09 21.63
N ASN A 379 7.32 28.49 21.14
CA ASN A 379 5.99 29.10 21.11
C ASN A 379 4.93 28.08 21.54
N TYR A 380 4.35 28.27 22.72
CA TYR A 380 3.24 27.46 23.25
C TYR A 380 1.96 28.31 23.26
N PRO A 381 0.78 27.72 22.99
CA PRO A 381 -0.47 28.32 23.41
C PRO A 381 -0.45 28.41 24.94
N THR A 382 -0.58 29.63 25.48
CA THR A 382 -0.58 29.95 26.93
C THR A 382 -1.64 29.19 27.73
N ASP A 383 -2.58 28.54 27.07
CA ASP A 383 -3.86 28.14 27.64
C ASP A 383 -3.85 26.72 28.25
N ILE A 384 -2.68 26.06 28.35
CA ILE A 384 -2.59 24.62 28.71
C ILE A 384 -1.75 24.35 29.98
N LEU A 385 -1.18 25.36 30.65
CA LEU A 385 -0.38 25.16 31.87
C LEU A 385 -0.96 25.93 33.07
N ALA A 386 -1.05 25.26 34.21
CA ALA A 386 -1.49 25.88 35.45
C ALA A 386 -0.52 27.01 35.84
N HIS A 387 -1.04 28.24 35.94
CA HIS A 387 -0.29 29.39 36.44
C HIS A 387 0.02 29.18 37.93
N LEU A 388 1.31 29.20 38.28
CA LEU A 388 1.75 29.10 39.67
C LEU A 388 1.83 30.50 40.28
N PRO A 389 1.25 30.75 41.46
CA PRO A 389 1.40 32.02 42.14
C PRO A 389 2.84 32.21 42.63
N CYS A 390 3.32 33.45 42.60
CA CYS A 390 4.66 33.78 43.10
C CYS A 390 4.78 33.36 44.58
N PRO A 391 5.76 32.51 44.96
CA PRO A 391 5.90 32.01 46.33
C PRO A 391 6.27 33.09 47.35
N ASN A 392 6.64 34.29 46.89
CA ASN A 392 6.79 35.45 47.75
C ASN A 392 5.40 36.00 48.13
N LYS A 393 5.02 35.84 49.41
CA LYS A 393 3.74 36.29 49.97
C LYS A 393 3.46 37.80 49.82
N LYS A 394 4.46 38.63 49.53
CA LYS A 394 4.29 40.07 49.25
C LYS A 394 4.07 40.39 47.77
N CYS A 395 4.38 39.45 46.86
CA CYS A 395 4.31 39.67 45.42
C CYS A 395 2.90 39.41 44.88
N GLY A 396 2.31 38.25 45.18
CA GLY A 396 0.92 37.92 44.83
C GLY A 396 0.59 37.76 43.34
N HIS A 397 1.54 37.97 42.43
CA HIS A 397 1.33 37.83 40.97
C HIS A 397 1.46 36.38 40.51
N GLU A 398 0.73 36.02 39.45
CA GLU A 398 0.89 34.75 38.74
C GLU A 398 2.19 34.73 37.92
N MET A 399 2.92 33.61 37.94
CA MET A 399 4.14 33.44 37.17
C MET A 399 3.81 32.99 35.74
N GLY A 400 4.42 33.67 34.75
CA GLY A 400 4.36 33.28 33.34
C GLY A 400 5.34 32.15 33.02
N VAL A 401 4.98 31.30 32.05
CA VAL A 401 5.83 30.18 31.62
C VAL A 401 6.79 30.66 30.52
N ALA A 402 8.08 30.74 30.82
CA ALA A 402 9.11 31.17 29.86
C ALA A 402 9.55 30.05 28.90
N SER A 403 9.51 28.78 29.35
CA SER A 403 9.74 27.59 28.54
C SER A 403 9.09 26.37 29.18
N VAL A 404 8.70 25.39 28.37
CA VAL A 404 8.11 24.10 28.73
C VAL A 404 9.00 23.02 28.17
N LYS A 405 9.54 22.21 29.08
CA LYS A 405 10.45 21.13 28.75
C LYS A 405 9.73 19.80 28.95
N TYR A 406 9.50 19.07 27.86
CA TYR A 406 8.96 17.72 27.93
C TYR A 406 10.12 16.72 28.03
N LYS A 407 10.04 15.79 28.99
CA LYS A 407 10.97 14.66 29.14
C LYS A 407 10.20 13.36 28.99
N CYS A 408 10.69 12.46 28.15
CA CYS A 408 10.14 11.11 27.98
C CYS A 408 10.83 10.13 28.95
N CYS A 409 10.07 9.16 29.47
CA CYS A 409 10.50 8.27 30.58
C CYS A 409 11.20 6.97 30.13
N HIS A 410 11.40 6.73 28.83
CA HIS A 410 12.09 5.51 28.41
C HIS A 410 13.58 5.58 28.82
N GLY A 411 14.04 4.56 29.54
CA GLY A 411 15.42 4.44 30.01
C GLY A 411 15.71 4.97 31.42
N LEU A 412 14.69 5.29 32.23
CA LEU A 412 14.89 5.38 33.69
C LEU A 412 14.99 3.96 34.25
N GLU A 413 16.16 3.34 34.07
CA GLU A 413 16.57 2.28 34.99
C GLU A 413 16.56 2.86 36.40
N THR A 414 15.78 2.24 37.27
CA THR A 414 15.81 2.46 38.71
C THR A 414 17.19 2.04 39.21
N GLY A 415 18.12 2.97 39.19
CA GLY A 415 19.47 2.81 39.69
C GLY A 415 19.97 4.14 40.19
N ASP A 416 19.35 4.62 41.27
CA ASP A 416 19.92 5.54 42.27
C ASP A 416 18.88 5.75 43.38
N ILE A 417 18.66 4.68 44.16
CA ILE A 417 18.33 4.82 45.58
C ILE A 417 19.46 4.07 46.30
N ALA A 418 20.44 4.84 46.74
CA ALA A 418 21.33 4.49 47.85
C ALA A 418 21.16 5.58 48.92
#